data_AF-A0A943FAV3-F1
#
_entry.id   AF-A0A943FAV3-F1
#
_cell.length_a   1.000
_cell.length_b   1.000
_cell.length_c   1.000
_cell.angle_alpha   90.00
_cell.angle_beta   90.00
_cell.angle_gamma   90.00
#
_symmetry.space_group_name_H-M   'P 1'
#
loop_
_entity.id
_entity.type
_entity.pdbx_description
1 polymer ?
#
loop_
_entity_poly.entity_id
_entity_poly.type
_entity_poly.pdbx_seq_one_letter_code
_entity_poly.pdbx_strand_id
1 'polypeptide(L)'
;MEQTAKRYKTISESTAFMVMLTLLSGYLNAYTYATRGGIFANMHTGNMSKLGISLAGGNFAGCWQYLAPILAALLGVMFSELVRHRFSGIAFGSWQKNMLAFEILVLVGAAFIASGWHDMLIACVFSFVTEAQLSVFGKWEGKGHSTTICTGNLRNLGQYLYPAIAVHDRESLRTAGLYFVMVFSFALGAVLGIWACAPLGTFGSIPAALGFVLLLGSILREEHTRS
;
A
#
# COMPACT_ATOMS: atom_id res chain seq x y z
N MET A 1 9.28 30.39 22.51
CA MET A 1 7.88 30.39 22.03
C MET A 1 7.90 29.90 20.60
N GLU A 2 7.86 28.58 20.43
CA GLU A 2 7.83 27.93 19.12
C GLU A 2 6.44 28.15 18.53
N GLN A 3 6.33 29.05 17.55
CA GLN A 3 5.10 29.25 16.80
C GLN A 3 4.71 27.92 16.17
N THR A 4 3.71 27.26 16.74
CA THR A 4 3.05 26.09 16.16
C THR A 4 2.28 26.58 14.93
N ALA A 5 2.98 26.71 13.80
CA ALA A 5 2.34 26.92 12.52
C ALA A 5 1.31 25.79 12.35
N LYS A 6 0.02 26.15 12.25
CA LYS A 6 -1.05 25.21 11.90
C LYS A 6 -0.67 24.57 10.57
N ARG A 7 -0.06 23.38 10.61
CA ARG A 7 0.19 22.59 9.41
C ARG A 7 -1.16 22.17 8.86
N TYR A 8 -1.53 22.71 7.70
CA TYR A 8 -2.75 22.31 7.01
C TYR A 8 -2.66 20.84 6.64
N LYS A 9 -3.65 20.05 7.06
CA LYS A 9 -3.81 18.64 6.70
C LYS A 9 -4.01 18.57 5.18
N THR A 10 -3.09 17.92 4.46
CA THR A 10 -3.20 17.73 3.00
C THR A 10 -4.26 16.68 2.68
N ILE A 11 -4.79 16.64 1.45
CA ILE A 11 -5.78 15.62 1.06
C ILE A 11 -5.22 14.20 1.23
N SER A 12 -3.91 14.04 1.05
CA SER A 12 -3.15 12.81 1.27
C SER A 12 -3.09 12.36 2.73
N GLU A 13 -3.38 13.25 3.69
CA GLU A 13 -3.50 12.94 5.13
C GLU A 13 -4.97 12.71 5.55
N SER A 14 -5.94 12.84 4.63
CA SER A 14 -7.37 12.65 4.92
C SER A 14 -7.73 11.18 5.11
N THR A 15 -8.71 10.90 5.97
CA THR A 15 -9.17 9.52 6.23
C THR A 15 -9.66 8.83 4.96
N ALA A 16 -10.39 9.55 4.10
CA ALA A 16 -10.91 8.99 2.85
C ALA A 16 -9.78 8.55 1.90
N PHE A 17 -8.74 9.38 1.76
CA PHE A 17 -7.56 9.05 0.96
C PHE A 17 -6.87 7.79 1.50
N MET A 18 -6.68 7.70 2.81
CA MET A 18 -6.00 6.56 3.45
C MET A 18 -6.81 5.26 3.37
N VAL A 19 -8.14 5.35 3.50
CA VAL A 19 -9.05 4.22 3.30
C VAL A 19 -8.97 3.71 1.86
N MET A 20 -9.02 4.60 0.88
CA MET A 20 -8.91 4.25 -0.53
C MET A 20 -7.53 3.65 -0.86
N LEU A 21 -6.44 4.23 -0.36
CA LEU A 21 -5.09 3.70 -0.52
C LEU A 21 -4.93 2.30 0.09
N THR A 22 -5.56 2.07 1.25
CA THR A 22 -5.57 0.76 1.93
C THR A 22 -6.40 -0.27 1.17
N LEU A 23 -7.54 0.13 0.61
CA LEU A 23 -8.34 -0.70 -0.28
C LEU A 23 -7.54 -1.10 -1.54
N LEU A 24 -6.88 -0.15 -2.18
CA LEU A 24 -6.04 -0.41 -3.36
C LEU A 24 -4.84 -1.30 -3.01
N SER A 25 -4.26 -1.15 -1.82
CA SER A 25 -3.20 -2.05 -1.32
C SER A 25 -3.69 -3.49 -1.18
N GLY A 26 -4.89 -3.70 -0.64
CA GLY A 26 -5.52 -5.02 -0.55
C GLY A 26 -5.80 -5.60 -1.93
N TYR A 27 -6.34 -4.78 -2.84
CA TYR A 27 -6.59 -5.16 -4.23
C TYR A 27 -5.31 -5.61 -4.93
N LEU A 28 -4.22 -4.85 -4.79
CA LEU A 28 -2.97 -5.12 -5.49
C LEU A 28 -2.31 -6.42 -5.02
N ASN A 29 -2.41 -6.74 -3.72
CA ASN A 29 -2.01 -8.05 -3.21
C ASN A 29 -2.83 -9.19 -3.79
N ALA A 30 -4.15 -9.03 -3.90
CA ALA A 30 -4.99 -10.04 -4.53
C ALA A 30 -4.68 -10.20 -6.03
N TYR A 31 -4.46 -9.10 -6.74
CA TYR A 31 -4.07 -9.12 -8.16
C TYR A 31 -2.76 -9.86 -8.37
N THR A 32 -1.71 -9.50 -7.63
CA THR A 32 -0.40 -10.16 -7.74
C THR A 32 -0.47 -11.62 -7.30
N TYR A 33 -1.22 -11.94 -6.25
CA TYR A 33 -1.42 -13.33 -5.84
C TYR A 33 -2.12 -14.16 -6.93
N ALA A 34 -3.20 -13.63 -7.51
CA ALA A 34 -4.01 -14.34 -8.50
C ALA A 34 -3.31 -14.50 -9.85
N THR A 35 -2.49 -13.51 -10.25
CA THR A 35 -1.95 -13.43 -11.62
C THR A 35 -0.44 -13.56 -11.71
N ARG A 36 0.29 -13.47 -10.60
CA ARG A 36 1.77 -13.42 -10.54
C ARG A 36 2.33 -14.50 -9.61
N GLY A 37 2.03 -15.76 -9.92
CA GLY A 37 2.59 -16.91 -9.22
C GLY A 37 2.28 -16.98 -7.72
N GLY A 38 1.17 -16.44 -7.24
CA GLY A 38 0.84 -16.48 -5.82
C GLY A 38 1.72 -15.59 -4.94
N ILE A 39 2.41 -14.60 -5.51
CA ILE A 39 3.28 -13.68 -4.77
C ILE A 39 2.47 -12.46 -4.34
N PHE A 40 2.61 -12.01 -3.10
CA PHE A 40 2.00 -10.75 -2.65
C PHE A 40 2.88 -9.55 -2.99
N ALA A 41 2.27 -8.46 -3.46
CA ALA A 41 2.96 -7.20 -3.77
C ALA A 41 3.61 -6.55 -2.54
N ASN A 42 2.85 -6.33 -1.45
CA ASN A 42 3.38 -5.64 -0.25
C ASN A 42 3.12 -6.39 1.07
N MET A 43 2.38 -7.51 1.04
CA MET A 43 2.14 -8.33 2.23
C MET A 43 3.36 -9.24 2.53
N HIS A 44 4.50 -8.64 2.88
CA HIS A 44 5.77 -9.35 3.04
C HIS A 44 5.81 -10.36 4.18
N THR A 45 5.02 -10.19 5.25
CA THR A 45 4.85 -11.24 6.27
C THR A 45 4.24 -12.52 5.67
N GLY A 46 3.34 -12.38 4.70
CA GLY A 46 2.78 -13.50 3.94
C GLY A 46 3.85 -14.16 3.06
N ASN A 47 4.61 -13.36 2.31
CA ASN A 47 5.73 -13.89 1.50
C ASN A 47 6.79 -14.58 2.37
N MET A 48 7.12 -14.04 3.54
CA MET A 48 8.07 -14.63 4.48
C MET A 48 7.57 -15.99 5.01
N SER A 49 6.27 -16.11 5.27
CA SER A 49 5.65 -17.38 5.66
C SER A 49 5.76 -18.41 4.54
N LYS A 50 5.46 -18.01 3.28
CA LYS A 50 5.60 -18.88 2.10
C LYS A 50 7.05 -19.28 1.81
N LEU A 51 8.00 -18.38 2.04
CA LEU A 51 9.43 -18.65 1.99
C LEU A 51 9.82 -19.75 3.00
N GLY A 52 9.41 -19.60 4.26
CA GLY A 52 9.71 -20.59 5.30
C GLY A 52 9.12 -21.97 5.01
N ILE A 53 7.87 -22.02 4.53
CA ILE A 53 7.22 -23.27 4.09
C ILE A 53 7.98 -23.90 2.93
N SER A 54 8.39 -23.10 1.94
CA SER A 54 9.15 -23.60 0.77
C SER A 54 10.52 -24.14 1.17
N LEU A 55 11.19 -23.47 2.12
CA LEU A 55 12.50 -23.87 2.64
C LEU A 55 12.40 -25.20 3.39
N ALA A 56 11.41 -25.33 4.28
CA ALA A 56 11.17 -26.56 5.03
C ALA A 56 10.82 -27.75 4.11
N GLY A 57 10.13 -27.49 3.00
CA GLY A 57 9.79 -28.50 1.99
C GLY A 57 10.90 -28.81 0.97
N GLY A 58 12.08 -28.17 1.06
CA GLY A 58 13.17 -28.35 0.09
C GLY A 58 12.91 -27.74 -1.30
N ASN A 59 11.87 -26.92 -1.46
CA ASN A 59 11.54 -26.24 -2.71
C ASN A 59 12.36 -24.95 -2.86
N PHE A 60 13.60 -25.08 -3.32
CA PHE A 60 14.50 -23.93 -3.50
C PHE A 60 14.02 -22.93 -4.57
N ALA A 61 13.35 -23.41 -5.63
CA ALA A 61 12.75 -22.52 -6.63
C ALA A 61 11.66 -21.63 -6.01
N GLY A 62 10.79 -22.23 -5.20
CA GLY A 62 9.79 -21.51 -4.40
C GLY A 62 10.41 -20.54 -3.39
N CYS A 63 11.56 -20.87 -2.80
CA CYS A 63 12.27 -19.95 -1.92
C CYS A 63 12.64 -18.66 -2.65
N TRP A 64 13.23 -18.75 -3.83
CA TRP A 64 13.61 -17.56 -4.61
C TRP A 64 12.38 -16.74 -5.03
N GLN A 65 11.30 -17.42 -5.41
CA GLN A 65 10.03 -16.82 -5.80
C GLN A 65 9.44 -15.89 -4.71
N TYR A 66 9.65 -16.21 -3.43
CA TYR A 66 9.17 -15.39 -2.31
C TYR A 66 10.23 -14.47 -1.70
N LEU A 67 11.52 -14.82 -1.81
CA LEU A 67 12.62 -14.00 -1.30
C LEU A 67 12.88 -12.77 -2.18
N ALA A 68 12.90 -12.92 -3.50
CA ALA A 68 13.21 -11.82 -4.42
C ALA A 68 12.27 -10.60 -4.27
N PRO A 69 10.93 -10.78 -4.12
CA PRO A 69 10.01 -9.67 -3.84
C PRO A 69 10.30 -8.96 -2.50
N ILE A 70 10.71 -9.69 -1.46
CA ILE A 70 11.09 -9.10 -0.16
C ILE A 70 12.33 -8.22 -0.32
N LEU A 71 13.35 -8.69 -1.06
CA LEU A 71 14.54 -7.89 -1.34
C LEU A 71 14.21 -6.66 -2.20
N ALA A 72 13.35 -6.80 -3.20
CA ALA A 72 12.89 -5.69 -4.04
C ALA A 72 12.15 -4.63 -3.22
N ALA A 73 11.33 -5.04 -2.25
CA ALA A 73 10.71 -4.16 -1.28
C ALA A 73 11.70 -3.36 -0.44
N LEU A 74 12.73 -4.02 0.13
CA LEU A 74 13.80 -3.33 0.86
C LEU A 74 14.48 -2.26 -0.01
N LEU A 75 14.77 -2.60 -1.27
CA LEU A 75 15.32 -1.65 -2.24
C LEU A 75 14.37 -0.49 -2.54
N GLY A 76 13.06 -0.74 -2.58
CA GLY A 76 12.03 0.31 -2.75
C GLY A 76 12.03 1.32 -1.61
N VAL A 77 12.08 0.85 -0.36
CA VAL A 77 12.21 1.70 0.83
C VAL A 77 13.51 2.50 0.78
N MET A 78 14.65 1.84 0.53
CA MET A 78 15.95 2.50 0.42
C MET A 78 15.96 3.56 -0.68
N PHE A 79 15.36 3.27 -1.83
CA PHE A 79 15.23 4.21 -2.93
C PHE A 79 14.41 5.45 -2.53
N SER A 80 13.26 5.25 -1.88
CA SER A 80 12.44 6.36 -1.40
C SER A 80 13.21 7.26 -0.42
N GLU A 81 13.93 6.68 0.54
CA GLU A 81 14.75 7.44 1.48
C GLU A 81 15.93 8.16 0.80
N LEU A 82 16.60 7.51 -0.16
CA LEU A 82 17.67 8.13 -0.93
C LEU A 82 17.18 9.33 -1.73
N VAL A 83 16.03 9.22 -2.40
CA VAL A 83 15.44 10.35 -3.13
C VAL A 83 15.07 11.47 -2.17
N ARG A 84 14.46 11.14 -1.02
CA ARG A 84 14.09 12.11 0.01
C ARG A 84 15.30 12.86 0.56
N HIS A 85 16.43 12.18 0.74
CA HIS A 85 17.68 12.77 1.19
C HIS A 85 18.34 13.64 0.10
N ARG A 86 18.46 13.12 -1.13
CA ARG A 86 19.20 13.77 -2.22
C ARG A 86 18.46 14.95 -2.85
N PHE A 87 17.14 14.93 -2.77
CA PHE A 87 16.23 15.92 -3.35
C PHE A 87 15.36 16.57 -2.27
N SER A 88 15.98 16.93 -1.14
CA SER A 88 15.31 17.62 -0.02
C SER A 88 14.65 18.96 -0.41
N GLY A 89 15.00 19.53 -1.57
CA GLY A 89 14.38 20.71 -2.16
C GLY A 89 13.15 20.45 -3.04
N ILE A 90 12.81 19.19 -3.36
CA ILE A 90 11.56 18.87 -4.04
C ILE A 90 10.42 18.99 -3.03
N ALA A 91 9.40 19.79 -3.37
CA ALA A 91 8.20 19.89 -2.55
C ALA A 91 7.61 18.48 -2.31
N PHE A 92 7.33 18.14 -1.05
CA PHE A 92 6.84 16.82 -0.65
C PHE A 92 5.61 16.34 -1.46
N GLY A 93 4.72 17.28 -1.84
CA GLY A 93 3.59 17.00 -2.72
C GLY A 93 3.98 16.53 -4.13
N SER A 94 5.07 17.07 -4.70
CA SER A 94 5.59 16.63 -6.00
C SER A 94 6.08 15.18 -5.96
N TRP A 95 6.67 14.74 -4.85
CA TRP A 95 7.10 13.36 -4.70
C TRP A 95 5.92 12.37 -4.60
N GLN A 96 4.89 12.72 -3.82
CA GLN A 96 3.64 11.93 -3.73
C GLN A 96 2.98 11.70 -5.10
N LYS A 97 2.86 12.77 -5.90
CA LYS A 97 2.28 12.70 -7.26
C LYS A 97 3.10 11.83 -8.20
N ASN A 98 4.43 12.01 -8.19
CA ASN A 98 5.32 11.26 -9.07
C ASN A 98 5.29 9.75 -8.76
N MET A 99 5.20 9.37 -7.48
CA MET A 99 5.08 7.96 -7.11
C MET A 99 3.76 7.35 -7.54
N LEU A 100 2.63 8.05 -7.33
CA LEU A 100 1.33 7.59 -7.83
C LEU A 100 1.31 7.45 -9.35
N ALA A 101 1.87 8.43 -10.07
CA ALA A 101 1.98 8.37 -11.53
C ALA A 101 2.82 7.18 -11.99
N PHE A 102 3.94 6.91 -11.33
CA PHE A 102 4.79 5.77 -11.64
C PHE A 102 4.07 4.43 -11.38
N GLU A 103 3.35 4.30 -10.26
CA GLU A 103 2.57 3.10 -9.96
C GLU A 103 1.45 2.85 -10.96
N ILE A 104 0.77 3.91 -11.42
CA ILE A 104 -0.23 3.82 -12.50
C ILE A 104 0.42 3.27 -13.78
N LEU A 105 1.60 3.78 -14.17
CA LEU A 105 2.31 3.30 -15.36
C LEU A 105 2.68 1.82 -15.24
N VAL A 106 3.15 1.39 -14.07
CA VAL A 106 3.48 -0.01 -13.80
C VAL A 106 2.24 -0.90 -13.86
N LEU A 107 1.12 -0.47 -13.28
CA LEU A 107 -0.16 -1.21 -13.34
C LEU A 107 -0.66 -1.38 -14.77
N VAL A 108 -0.64 -0.30 -15.56
CA VAL A 108 -1.04 -0.33 -16.97
C VAL A 108 -0.11 -1.22 -17.78
N GLY A 109 1.21 -1.08 -17.62
CA GLY A 109 2.19 -1.91 -18.30
C GLY A 109 2.03 -3.40 -17.97
N ALA A 110 1.84 -3.73 -16.70
CA ALA A 110 1.66 -5.11 -16.25
C ALA A 110 0.39 -5.78 -16.83
N ALA A 111 -0.64 -5.01 -17.19
CA ALA A 111 -1.87 -5.55 -17.78
C ALA A 111 -1.59 -6.33 -19.07
N PHE A 112 -0.62 -5.85 -19.86
CA PHE A 112 -0.24 -6.39 -21.16
C PHE A 112 0.83 -7.48 -21.09
N ILE A 113 1.33 -7.79 -19.89
CA ILE A 113 2.30 -8.87 -19.70
C ILE A 113 1.56 -10.11 -19.21
N ALA A 114 1.47 -11.12 -20.07
CA ALA A 114 0.84 -12.41 -19.77
C ALA A 114 1.48 -13.08 -18.54
N SER A 115 0.67 -13.79 -17.76
CA SER A 115 1.17 -14.59 -16.64
C SER A 115 2.05 -15.74 -17.14
N GLY A 116 3.12 -16.02 -16.40
CA GLY A 116 4.06 -17.09 -16.72
C GLY A 116 5.44 -16.83 -16.12
N TRP A 117 6.49 -17.02 -16.92
CA TRP A 117 7.87 -16.98 -16.42
C TRP A 117 8.33 -15.61 -15.88
N HIS A 118 7.65 -14.52 -16.25
CA HIS A 118 7.95 -13.17 -15.78
C HIS A 118 7.29 -12.82 -14.45
N ASP A 119 6.45 -13.69 -13.90
CA ASP A 119 5.59 -13.37 -12.75
C ASP A 119 6.38 -12.89 -11.53
N MET A 120 7.50 -13.55 -11.23
CA MET A 120 8.39 -13.14 -10.16
C MET A 120 8.98 -11.74 -10.41
N LEU A 121 9.41 -11.44 -11.63
CA LEU A 121 9.95 -10.12 -11.98
C LEU A 121 8.89 -9.03 -11.80
N ILE A 122 7.67 -9.27 -12.29
CA ILE A 122 6.55 -8.33 -12.16
C ILE A 122 6.20 -8.13 -10.68
N ALA A 123 6.17 -9.20 -9.89
CA ALA A 123 5.93 -9.11 -8.45
C ALA A 123 7.04 -8.34 -7.71
N CYS A 124 8.30 -8.49 -8.11
CA CYS A 124 9.40 -7.68 -7.60
C CYS A 124 9.23 -6.19 -7.94
N VAL A 125 8.84 -5.86 -9.17
CA VAL A 125 8.55 -4.48 -9.57
C VAL A 125 7.41 -3.91 -8.71
N PHE A 126 6.31 -4.65 -8.54
CA PHE A 126 5.22 -4.21 -7.65
C PHE A 126 5.69 -4.05 -6.21
N SER A 127 6.50 -4.98 -5.68
CA SER A 127 7.03 -4.88 -4.30
C SER A 127 7.90 -3.65 -4.12
N PHE A 128 8.78 -3.37 -5.06
CA PHE A 128 9.62 -2.18 -5.06
C PHE A 128 8.77 -0.90 -5.08
N VAL A 129 7.83 -0.79 -6.03
CA VAL A 129 7.02 0.41 -6.24
C VAL A 129 6.09 0.67 -5.06
N THR A 130 5.40 -0.37 -4.60
CA THR A 130 4.47 -0.25 -3.49
C THR A 130 5.16 0.15 -2.21
N GLU A 131 6.31 -0.44 -1.85
CA GLU A 131 7.05 -0.06 -0.65
C GLU A 131 7.71 1.32 -0.77
N ALA A 132 8.17 1.70 -1.97
CA ALA A 132 8.61 3.07 -2.23
C ALA A 132 7.45 4.06 -2.01
N GLN A 133 6.26 3.78 -2.55
CA GLN A 133 5.05 4.57 -2.34
C GLN A 133 4.66 4.64 -0.86
N LEU A 134 4.61 3.49 -0.16
CA LEU A 134 4.23 3.44 1.25
C LEU A 134 5.19 4.27 2.12
N SER A 135 6.47 4.32 1.76
CA SER A 135 7.45 5.18 2.42
C SER A 135 7.16 6.67 2.24
N VAL A 136 6.49 7.06 1.15
CA VAL A 136 6.03 8.44 0.92
C VAL A 136 4.76 8.77 1.70
N PHE A 137 3.80 7.84 1.77
CA PHE A 137 2.50 8.05 2.39
C PHE A 137 2.40 7.57 3.85
N GLY A 138 3.45 6.95 4.39
CA GLY A 138 3.49 6.34 5.73
C GLY A 138 3.48 7.30 6.91
N LYS A 139 3.20 8.59 6.71
CA LYS A 139 3.06 9.59 7.78
C LYS A 139 1.62 10.06 7.86
N TRP A 140 0.91 9.60 8.89
CA TRP A 140 -0.43 10.08 9.23
C TRP A 140 -0.36 10.90 10.53
N GLU A 141 -0.78 12.17 10.46
CA GLU A 141 -0.82 13.11 11.61
C GLU A 141 0.52 13.30 12.36
N GLY A 142 1.65 13.24 11.65
CA GLY A 142 2.98 13.36 12.28
C GLY A 142 3.37 12.18 13.18
N LYS A 143 2.52 11.16 13.29
CA LYS A 143 2.78 9.89 13.96
C LYS A 143 3.14 8.84 12.90
N GLY A 144 4.15 8.02 13.18
CA GLY A 144 4.63 6.95 12.29
C GLY A 144 3.67 5.76 12.18
N HIS A 145 2.37 6.01 12.07
CA HIS A 145 1.39 4.96 11.84
C HIS A 145 1.33 4.68 10.34
N SER A 146 2.03 3.62 9.93
CA SER A 146 1.92 3.09 8.58
C SER A 146 0.49 2.58 8.38
N THR A 147 -0.33 3.37 7.71
CA THR A 147 -1.79 3.21 7.63
C THR A 147 -2.22 2.03 6.79
N THR A 148 -1.34 1.47 5.96
CA THR A 148 -1.63 0.32 5.10
C THR A 148 -1.20 -1.02 5.71
N ILE A 149 -0.48 -1.02 6.84
CA ILE A 149 -0.05 -2.25 7.53
C ILE A 149 -1.19 -2.81 8.37
N CYS A 150 -1.91 -3.79 7.80
CA CYS A 150 -3.09 -4.39 8.42
C CYS A 150 -2.83 -4.99 9.80
N THR A 151 -1.71 -5.69 10.01
CA THR A 151 -1.37 -6.31 11.31
C THR A 151 -1.24 -5.27 12.42
N GLY A 152 -0.60 -4.13 12.14
CA GLY A 152 -0.47 -3.03 13.08
C GLY A 152 -1.82 -2.39 13.37
N ASN A 153 -2.62 -2.12 12.33
CA ASN A 153 -3.96 -1.56 12.48
C ASN A 153 -4.92 -2.47 13.25
N LEU A 154 -4.84 -3.80 13.06
CA LEU A 154 -5.64 -4.76 13.82
C LEU A 154 -5.27 -4.78 15.30
N ARG A 155 -3.98 -4.67 15.63
CA ARG A 155 -3.53 -4.50 17.01
C ARG A 155 -4.06 -3.20 17.61
N ASN A 156 -3.91 -2.09 16.90
CA ASN A 156 -4.40 -0.78 17.35
C ASN A 156 -5.93 -0.81 17.54
N LEU A 157 -6.66 -1.43 16.63
CA LEU A 157 -8.11 -1.65 16.77
C LEU A 157 -8.42 -2.30 18.12
N GLY A 158 -7.76 -3.40 18.48
CA GLY A 158 -7.95 -4.05 19.78
C GLY A 158 -7.61 -3.14 20.97
N GLN A 159 -6.50 -2.40 20.89
CA GLN A 159 -6.06 -1.49 21.95
C GLN A 159 -7.04 -0.34 22.21
N TYR A 160 -7.70 0.18 21.17
CA TYR A 160 -8.73 1.22 21.32
C TYR A 160 -10.13 0.64 21.57
N LEU A 161 -10.40 -0.59 21.13
CA LEU A 161 -11.68 -1.24 21.36
C LEU A 161 -11.88 -1.64 22.82
N TYR A 162 -10.80 -2.02 23.53
CA TYR A 162 -10.87 -2.35 24.96
C TYR A 162 -11.41 -1.20 25.84
N PRO A 163 -10.78 0.00 25.89
CA PRO A 163 -11.28 1.11 26.71
C PRO A 163 -12.66 1.62 26.25
N ALA A 164 -12.97 1.52 24.95
CA ALA A 164 -14.28 1.84 24.42
C ALA A 164 -15.41 0.96 24.99
N ILE A 165 -15.12 -0.32 25.26
CA ILE A 165 -16.07 -1.28 25.82
C ILE A 165 -16.03 -1.25 27.35
N ALA A 166 -14.84 -1.34 27.94
CA ALA A 166 -14.65 -1.54 29.38
C ALA A 166 -14.93 -0.29 30.22
N VAL A 167 -14.63 0.90 29.68
CA VAL A 167 -14.74 2.18 30.41
C VAL A 167 -15.70 3.14 29.67
N HIS A 168 -16.36 2.67 28.61
CA HIS A 168 -17.26 3.45 27.76
C HIS A 168 -16.65 4.76 27.22
N ASP A 169 -15.34 4.75 26.94
CA ASP A 169 -14.66 5.91 26.39
C ASP A 169 -15.03 6.15 24.92
N ARG A 170 -15.69 7.29 24.66
CA ARG A 170 -16.16 7.67 23.32
C ARG A 170 -15.03 8.03 22.36
N GLU A 171 -13.91 8.55 22.87
CA GLU A 171 -12.77 8.91 22.03
C GLU A 171 -12.08 7.64 21.50
N SER A 172 -11.87 6.67 22.37
CA SER A 172 -11.39 5.34 21.99
C SER A 172 -12.34 4.63 21.02
N LEU A 173 -13.67 4.74 21.20
CA LEU A 173 -14.63 4.16 20.27
C LEU A 173 -14.49 4.74 18.86
N ARG A 174 -14.33 6.06 18.75
CA ARG A 174 -14.12 6.74 17.47
C ARG A 174 -12.82 6.26 16.81
N THR A 175 -11.75 6.17 17.57
CA THR A 175 -10.43 5.73 17.06
C THR A 175 -10.43 4.26 16.65
N ALA A 176 -11.08 3.40 17.44
CA ALA A 176 -11.33 2.00 17.09
C ALA A 176 -12.11 1.89 15.78
N GLY A 177 -13.17 2.70 15.60
CA GLY A 177 -13.93 2.77 14.35
C GLY A 177 -13.05 3.10 13.13
N LEU A 178 -12.10 4.02 13.26
CA LEU A 178 -11.15 4.34 12.19
C LEU A 178 -10.27 3.14 11.83
N TYR A 179 -9.65 2.48 12.81
CA TYR A 179 -8.83 1.30 12.54
C TYR A 179 -9.65 0.13 12.00
N PHE A 180 -10.91 -0.04 12.44
CA PHE A 180 -11.84 -1.01 11.88
C PHE A 180 -12.03 -0.78 10.39
N VAL A 181 -12.40 0.44 9.99
CA VAL A 181 -12.59 0.77 8.56
C VAL A 181 -11.31 0.51 7.77
N MET A 182 -10.13 0.87 8.29
CA MET A 182 -8.85 0.63 7.61
C MET A 182 -8.59 -0.88 7.38
N VAL A 183 -8.71 -1.71 8.43
CA VAL A 183 -8.49 -3.16 8.33
C VAL A 183 -9.44 -3.81 7.34
N PHE A 184 -10.74 -3.51 7.43
CA PHE A 184 -11.74 -4.13 6.56
C PHE A 184 -11.75 -3.57 5.15
N SER A 185 -11.26 -2.34 4.93
CA SER A 185 -11.07 -1.79 3.57
C SER A 185 -10.00 -2.55 2.80
N PHE A 186 -8.92 -2.98 3.46
CA PHE A 186 -7.93 -3.85 2.83
C PHE A 186 -8.53 -5.20 2.44
N ALA A 187 -9.27 -5.84 3.36
CA ALA A 187 -9.93 -7.12 3.08
C ALA A 187 -10.93 -7.00 1.92
N LEU A 188 -11.74 -5.93 1.90
CA LEU A 188 -12.63 -5.61 0.80
C LEU A 188 -11.86 -5.42 -0.52
N GLY A 189 -10.76 -4.67 -0.48
CA GLY A 189 -9.86 -4.50 -1.63
C GLY A 189 -9.40 -5.83 -2.20
N ALA A 190 -8.96 -6.77 -1.35
CA ALA A 190 -8.54 -8.09 -1.78
C ALA A 190 -9.67 -8.89 -2.45
N VAL A 191 -10.89 -8.84 -1.90
CA VAL A 191 -12.08 -9.47 -2.51
C VAL A 191 -12.34 -8.88 -3.91
N LEU A 192 -12.36 -7.55 -4.02
CA LEU A 192 -12.54 -6.86 -5.30
C LEU A 192 -11.43 -7.22 -6.31
N GLY A 193 -10.19 -7.35 -5.84
CA GLY A 193 -9.06 -7.76 -6.66
C GLY A 193 -9.24 -9.15 -7.25
N ILE A 194 -9.62 -10.15 -6.44
CA ILE A 194 -9.90 -11.51 -6.93
C ILE A 194 -11.07 -11.51 -7.92
N TRP A 195 -12.17 -10.83 -7.59
CA TRP A 195 -13.34 -10.76 -8.47
C TRP A 195 -13.06 -10.08 -9.80
N ALA A 196 -12.21 -9.05 -9.83
CA ALA A 196 -11.79 -8.41 -11.07
C ALA A 196 -10.82 -9.28 -11.89
N CYS A 197 -9.89 -9.98 -11.23
CA CYS A 197 -8.94 -10.86 -11.92
C CYS A 197 -9.60 -12.10 -12.52
N ALA A 198 -10.68 -12.62 -11.93
CA ALA A 198 -11.36 -13.82 -12.43
C ALA A 198 -11.80 -13.70 -13.91
N PRO A 199 -12.48 -12.62 -14.36
CA PRO A 199 -12.79 -12.42 -15.77
C PRO A 199 -11.68 -11.72 -16.58
N LEU A 200 -10.84 -10.88 -15.96
CA LEU A 200 -9.88 -10.03 -16.69
C LEU A 200 -8.47 -10.61 -16.80
N GLY A 201 -8.13 -11.65 -16.02
CA GLY A 201 -6.77 -12.14 -15.92
C GLY A 201 -5.79 -11.02 -15.56
N THR A 202 -4.73 -10.86 -16.36
CA THR A 202 -3.71 -9.81 -16.15
C THR A 202 -4.25 -8.40 -16.33
N PHE A 203 -5.32 -8.20 -17.09
CA PHE A 203 -6.01 -6.89 -17.19
C PHE A 203 -6.72 -6.51 -15.89
N GLY A 204 -6.78 -7.42 -14.90
CA GLY A 204 -7.21 -7.12 -13.55
C GLY A 204 -6.40 -6.04 -12.84
N SER A 205 -5.25 -5.58 -13.35
CA SER A 205 -4.57 -4.39 -12.80
C SER A 205 -5.23 -3.06 -13.18
N ILE A 206 -6.03 -3.01 -14.24
CA ILE A 206 -6.61 -1.75 -14.76
C ILE A 206 -7.57 -1.08 -13.77
N PRO A 207 -8.48 -1.78 -13.08
CA PRO A 207 -9.32 -1.14 -12.06
C PRO A 207 -8.52 -0.52 -10.91
N ALA A 208 -7.42 -1.15 -10.49
CA ALA A 208 -6.51 -0.55 -9.51
C ALA A 208 -5.85 0.72 -10.07
N ALA A 209 -5.40 0.70 -11.34
CA ALA A 209 -4.82 1.88 -11.99
C ALA A 209 -5.81 3.05 -11.99
N LEU A 210 -7.08 2.80 -12.31
CA LEU A 210 -8.14 3.81 -12.22
C LEU A 210 -8.32 4.34 -10.80
N GLY A 211 -8.27 3.48 -9.79
CA GLY A 211 -8.30 3.90 -8.38
C GLY A 211 -7.13 4.82 -8.02
N PHE A 212 -5.91 4.51 -8.45
CA PHE A 212 -4.75 5.37 -8.24
C PHE A 212 -4.83 6.68 -9.04
N VAL A 213 -5.43 6.68 -10.23
CA VAL A 213 -5.72 7.91 -10.99
C VAL A 213 -6.66 8.83 -10.21
N LEU A 214 -7.67 8.28 -9.52
CA LEU A 214 -8.55 9.08 -8.65
C LEU A 214 -7.77 9.70 -7.48
N LEU A 215 -6.87 8.96 -6.84
CA LEU A 215 -6.00 9.48 -5.79
C LEU A 215 -5.09 10.60 -6.32
N LEU A 216 -4.44 10.39 -7.45
CA LEU A 216 -3.59 11.38 -8.10
C LEU A 216 -4.38 12.64 -8.47
N GLY A 217 -5.55 12.48 -9.08
CA GLY A 217 -6.46 13.58 -9.43
C GLY A 217 -6.91 14.37 -8.21
N SER A 218 -7.12 13.71 -7.06
CA SER A 218 -7.46 14.39 -5.81
C SER A 218 -6.34 15.31 -5.31
N ILE A 219 -5.08 14.88 -5.42
CA ILE A 219 -3.91 15.70 -5.07
C ILE A 219 -3.74 16.87 -6.05
N LEU A 220 -3.86 16.61 -7.36
CA LEU A 220 -3.75 17.65 -8.38
C LEU A 220 -4.84 18.73 -8.24
N ARG A 221 -6.07 18.32 -7.91
CA ARG A 221 -7.18 19.26 -7.66
C ARG A 221 -6.90 20.15 -6.45
N GLU A 222 -6.35 19.59 -5.36
CA GLU A 222 -5.98 20.37 -4.17
C GLU A 222 -4.93 21.45 -4.52
N GLU A 223 -3.92 21.12 -5.33
CA GLU A 223 -2.91 22.09 -5.77
C GLU A 223 -3.49 23.22 -6.62
N HIS A 224 -4.35 22.91 -7.57
CA HIS A 224 -5.00 23.93 -8.40
C HIS A 224 -5.91 24.85 -7.56
N THR A 225 -6.56 24.34 -6.52
CA THR A 225 -7.37 25.19 -5.61
C THR A 225 -6.56 26.05 -4.65
N ARG A 226 -5.26 25.77 -4.51
CA ARG A 226 -4.34 26.51 -3.63
C ARG A 226 -3.46 27.52 -4.39
N SER A 227 -3.44 27.46 -5.72
CA SER A 227 -2.76 28.41 -6.61
C SER A 227 -3.66 29.57 -6.99
#